data_AF-A0AAV3ZSG2-F1
#
_entry.id   AF-A0AAV3ZSG2-F1
#
_cell.length_a   1.000
_cell.length_b   1.000
_cell.length_c   1.000
_cell.angle_alpha   90.00
_cell.angle_beta   90.00
_cell.angle_gamma   90.00
#
_symmetry.space_group_name_H-M   'P 1'
#
loop_
_entity.id
_entity.type
_entity.pdbx_description
1 polymer ?
#
loop_
_entity_poly.entity_id
_entity_poly.type
_entity_poly.pdbx_seq_one_letter_code
_entity_poly.pdbx_strand_id
1 'polypeptide(L)'
;TVTQNCEKHKHSKYSQPILLQHFPMYRRSDADCHTLDSAPESEKYAVFREKYDCLDQRSTNLLLSLLEPRLVVSGHTHHGCFRTLPGGIPEWTVSSFSWRNRDNPTFLMVCTIHHCLDLFH
;
A
#
# COMPACT_ATOMS: atom_id res chain seq x y z
N THR A 1 -0.27 -33.36 35.04
CA THR A 1 0.62 -32.79 34.01
C THR A 1 -0.20 -32.68 32.73
N VAL A 2 -0.75 -31.50 32.44
CA VAL A 2 -1.55 -31.30 31.22
C VAL A 2 -0.58 -31.08 30.08
N THR A 3 -0.28 -32.13 29.32
CA THR A 3 0.38 -31.99 28.02
C THR A 3 -0.63 -31.36 27.07
N GLN A 4 -0.62 -30.03 26.98
CA GLN A 4 -1.28 -29.31 25.90
C GLN A 4 -0.53 -29.65 24.61
N ASN A 5 -1.08 -30.60 23.85
CA ASN A 5 -0.72 -30.79 22.46
C ASN A 5 -1.11 -29.51 21.71
N CYS A 6 -0.12 -28.73 21.29
CA CYS A 6 -0.32 -27.77 20.21
C CYS A 6 -0.63 -28.58 18.95
N GLU A 7 -1.92 -28.77 18.68
CA GLU A 7 -2.38 -29.21 17.37
C GLU A 7 -1.80 -28.24 16.34
N LYS A 8 -0.88 -28.73 15.52
CA LYS A 8 -0.32 -27.96 14.40
C LYS A 8 -1.48 -27.65 13.47
N HIS A 9 -2.08 -26.47 13.61
CA HIS A 9 -2.90 -25.90 12.56
C HIS A 9 -2.10 -26.02 11.27
N LYS A 10 -2.59 -26.84 10.33
CA LYS A 10 -2.08 -26.90 8.96
C LYS A 10 -1.93 -25.44 8.53
N HIS A 11 -0.68 -24.99 8.35
CA HIS A 11 -0.42 -23.61 7.91
C HIS A 11 -1.35 -23.35 6.72
N SER A 12 -2.20 -22.34 6.85
CA SER A 12 -3.05 -21.90 5.75
C SER A 12 -2.17 -21.65 4.53
N LYS A 13 -2.70 -21.89 3.32
CA LYS A 13 -2.02 -21.51 2.06
C LYS A 13 -1.40 -20.12 2.25
N TYR A 14 -0.13 -19.96 1.87
CA TYR A 14 0.57 -18.68 1.97
C TYR A 14 -0.30 -17.58 1.35
N SER A 15 -0.70 -16.61 2.17
CA SER A 15 -1.45 -15.45 1.70
C SER A 15 -0.44 -14.37 1.37
N GLN A 16 -0.50 -13.86 0.15
CA GLN A 16 0.29 -12.70 -0.25
C GLN A 16 0.08 -11.56 0.76
N PRO A 17 1.17 -10.93 1.25
CA PRO A 17 1.11 -9.95 2.32
C PRO A 17 0.49 -8.64 1.84
N ILE A 18 0.05 -7.82 2.80
CA ILE A 18 -0.21 -6.40 2.58
C ILE A 18 1.05 -5.65 3.01
N LEU A 19 1.64 -4.88 2.09
CA LEU A 19 2.82 -4.07 2.37
C LEU A 19 2.39 -2.70 2.89
N LEU A 20 2.69 -2.40 4.16
CA LEU A 20 2.48 -1.10 4.77
C LEU A 20 3.83 -0.40 4.96
N GLN A 21 3.94 0.83 4.45
CA GLN A 21 5.15 1.64 4.58
C GLN A 21 4.83 3.14 4.61
N HIS A 22 5.81 3.99 4.96
CA HIS A 22 5.58 5.43 4.96
C HIS A 22 5.69 6.04 3.55
N PHE A 23 6.79 5.76 2.86
CA PHE A 23 7.06 6.30 1.52
C PHE A 23 6.35 5.48 0.43
N PRO A 24 5.82 6.13 -0.62
CA PRO A 24 5.25 5.41 -1.75
C PRO A 24 6.32 4.63 -2.53
N MET A 25 5.87 3.64 -3.31
CA MET A 25 6.70 2.97 -4.29
C MET A 25 7.19 3.96 -5.34
N TYR A 26 8.25 3.58 -6.04
CA TYR A 26 8.86 4.42 -7.06
C TYR A 26 7.83 4.96 -8.06
N ARG A 27 7.78 6.28 -8.17
CA ARG A 27 7.04 7.03 -9.20
C ARG A 27 7.72 8.36 -9.46
N ARG A 28 7.60 8.86 -10.69
CA ARG A 28 8.26 10.10 -11.12
C ARG A 28 7.61 11.34 -10.53
N SER A 29 6.30 11.32 -10.34
CA SER A 29 5.49 12.36 -9.70
C SER A 29 4.09 11.80 -9.40
N ASP A 30 3.18 12.65 -8.93
CA ASP A 30 1.76 12.34 -8.75
C ASP A 30 0.92 12.55 -10.03
N ALA A 31 1.56 12.65 -11.22
CA ALA A 31 0.91 12.96 -12.49
C ALA A 31 -0.20 11.99 -12.91
N ASP A 32 -0.16 10.76 -12.44
CA ASP A 32 -1.15 9.73 -12.75
C ASP A 32 -2.18 9.55 -11.61
N CYS A 33 -2.17 10.40 -10.60
CA CYS A 33 -3.08 10.34 -9.46
C CYS A 33 -4.37 11.13 -9.75
N HIS A 34 -5.51 10.48 -9.53
CA HIS A 34 -6.84 11.00 -9.87
C HIS A 34 -7.90 10.76 -8.77
N THR A 35 -7.46 10.53 -7.53
CA THR A 35 -8.36 10.41 -6.37
C THR A 35 -8.93 11.78 -5.97
N LEU A 36 -10.03 11.79 -5.22
CA LEU A 36 -10.66 13.03 -4.74
C LEU A 36 -9.71 13.92 -3.93
N ASP A 37 -8.77 13.29 -3.23
CA ASP A 37 -7.76 13.88 -2.39
C ASP A 37 -6.37 13.91 -3.05
N SER A 38 -6.28 13.80 -4.37
CA SER A 38 -5.02 13.92 -5.11
C SER A 38 -4.37 15.29 -4.98
N ALA A 39 -3.09 15.36 -5.36
CA ALA A 39 -2.33 16.60 -5.41
C ALA A 39 -2.98 17.58 -6.40
N PRO A 40 -2.99 18.89 -6.12
CA PRO A 40 -3.48 19.88 -7.08
C PRO A 40 -2.63 19.87 -8.35
N GLU A 41 -3.20 20.29 -9.48
CA GLU A 41 -2.48 20.29 -10.78
C GLU A 41 -1.16 21.07 -10.75
N SER A 42 -1.05 22.10 -9.89
CA SER A 42 0.18 22.86 -9.68
C SER A 42 1.34 22.06 -9.09
N GLU A 43 1.04 20.98 -8.35
CA GLU A 43 2.02 20.20 -7.58
C GLU A 43 2.17 18.77 -8.11
N LYS A 44 1.11 18.23 -8.72
CA LYS A 44 1.02 16.90 -9.31
C LYS A 44 2.17 16.52 -10.27
N TYR A 45 2.73 17.49 -10.99
CA TYR A 45 3.84 17.26 -11.93
C TYR A 45 5.23 17.48 -11.31
N ALA A 46 5.31 17.84 -10.02
CA ALA A 46 6.58 18.00 -9.32
C ALA A 46 7.34 16.66 -9.32
N VAL A 47 8.59 16.70 -9.77
CA VAL A 47 9.42 15.50 -9.88
C VAL A 47 9.85 15.05 -8.48
N PHE A 48 9.56 13.78 -8.17
CA PHE A 48 9.94 13.16 -6.91
C PHE A 48 11.43 12.83 -6.88
N ARG A 49 12.06 13.11 -5.74
CA ARG A 49 13.41 12.67 -5.40
C ARG A 49 13.35 11.27 -4.79
N GLU A 50 13.96 10.30 -5.47
CA GLU A 50 14.14 8.96 -4.93
C GLU A 50 14.84 8.99 -3.56
N LYS A 51 14.43 8.09 -2.66
CA LYS A 51 14.88 7.98 -1.26
C LYS A 51 14.51 9.18 -0.38
N TYR A 52 13.68 10.08 -0.89
CA TYR A 52 13.14 11.21 -0.14
C TYR A 52 11.62 11.30 -0.30
N ASP A 53 11.12 11.53 -1.51
CA ASP A 53 9.68 11.64 -1.79
C ASP A 53 9.03 10.27 -2.08
N CYS A 54 9.83 9.32 -2.57
CA CYS A 54 9.41 7.94 -2.83
C CYS A 54 10.60 6.97 -2.70
N LEU A 55 10.32 5.67 -2.68
CA LEU A 55 11.38 4.67 -2.78
C LEU A 55 12.12 4.77 -4.11
N ASP A 56 13.39 4.38 -4.11
CA ASP A 56 14.12 4.21 -5.36
C ASP A 56 13.58 3.02 -6.17
N GLN A 57 13.82 3.06 -7.49
CA GLN A 57 13.29 2.06 -8.41
C GLN A 57 13.79 0.64 -8.08
N ARG A 58 15.05 0.49 -7.64
CA ARG A 58 15.63 -0.81 -7.29
C ARG A 58 14.98 -1.39 -6.04
N SER A 59 14.79 -0.59 -5.00
CA SER A 59 14.12 -1.01 -3.77
C SER A 59 12.67 -1.40 -4.02
N THR A 60 11.96 -0.63 -4.85
CA THR A 60 10.59 -0.94 -5.29
C THR A 60 10.52 -2.31 -5.97
N ASN A 61 11.37 -2.55 -6.97
CA ASN A 61 11.39 -3.83 -7.68
C ASN A 61 11.75 -5.00 -6.77
N LEU A 62 12.71 -4.81 -5.86
CA LEU A 62 13.11 -5.82 -4.89
C LEU A 62 11.93 -6.22 -3.99
N LEU A 63 11.23 -5.25 -3.41
CA LEU A 63 10.08 -5.50 -2.54
C LEU A 63 8.94 -6.22 -3.27
N LEU A 64 8.60 -5.79 -4.49
CA LEU A 64 7.57 -6.45 -5.29
C LEU A 64 7.94 -7.90 -5.61
N SER A 65 9.21 -8.15 -5.97
CA SER A 65 9.68 -9.50 -6.31
C SER A 65 9.77 -10.45 -5.12
N LEU A 66 10.16 -9.94 -3.94
CA LEU A 66 10.36 -10.76 -2.75
C LEU A 66 9.05 -11.07 -2.02
N LEU A 67 8.14 -10.09 -2.00
CA LEU A 67 6.94 -10.17 -1.17
C LEU A 67 5.70 -10.51 -1.97
N GLU A 68 5.68 -10.23 -3.28
CA GLU A 68 4.51 -10.38 -4.14
C GLU A 68 3.22 -9.89 -3.45
N PRO A 69 3.18 -8.64 -2.96
CA PRO A 69 2.12 -8.20 -2.07
C PRO A 69 0.79 -8.10 -2.82
N ARG A 70 -0.32 -8.42 -2.13
CA ARG A 70 -1.67 -8.26 -2.69
C ARG A 70 -2.20 -6.82 -2.61
N LEU A 71 -1.54 -5.97 -1.83
CA LEU A 71 -1.86 -4.56 -1.63
C LEU A 71 -0.65 -3.83 -1.07
N VAL A 72 -0.36 -2.63 -1.58
CA VAL A 72 0.60 -1.69 -0.99
C VAL A 72 -0.14 -0.47 -0.46
N VAL A 73 0.14 -0.06 0.77
CA VAL A 73 -0.38 1.18 1.35
C VAL A 73 0.76 2.04 1.86
N SER A 74 0.73 3.31 1.49
CA SER A 74 1.75 4.32 1.79
C SER A 74 1.14 5.67 2.20
N GLY A 75 1.97 6.66 2.50
CA GLY A 75 1.58 8.04 2.76
C GLY A 75 2.65 9.01 2.26
N HIS A 76 3.21 9.81 3.17
CA HIS A 76 4.33 10.73 2.93
C HIS A 76 4.03 11.97 2.08
N THR A 77 3.46 11.84 0.87
CA THR A 77 3.23 12.98 -0.04
C THR A 77 2.14 13.92 0.45
N HIS A 78 1.43 13.55 1.51
CA HIS A 78 0.23 14.20 2.03
C HIS A 78 -0.97 14.19 1.08
N HIS A 79 -0.81 13.71 -0.15
CA HIS A 79 -1.86 13.62 -1.15
C HIS A 79 -2.27 12.17 -1.42
N GLY A 80 -3.54 12.00 -1.74
CA GLY A 80 -4.11 10.70 -2.04
C GLY A 80 -3.69 10.26 -3.43
N CYS A 81 -3.41 8.98 -3.59
CA CYS A 81 -3.17 8.41 -4.90
C CYS A 81 -3.60 6.96 -4.92
N PHE A 82 -4.17 6.53 -6.04
CA PHE A 82 -4.37 5.13 -6.35
C PHE A 82 -3.68 4.83 -7.66
N ARG A 83 -2.92 3.74 -7.69
CA ARG A 83 -2.30 3.24 -8.91
C ARG A 83 -2.15 1.73 -8.91
N THR A 84 -1.93 1.20 -10.10
CA THR A 84 -1.65 -0.22 -10.29
C THR A 84 -0.18 -0.40 -10.61
N LEU A 85 0.54 -1.11 -9.75
CA LEU A 85 1.94 -1.49 -9.92
C LEU A 85 2.08 -2.67 -10.89
N PRO A 86 3.30 -2.96 -11.39
CA PRO A 86 3.54 -4.17 -12.18
C PRO A 86 3.02 -5.43 -11.49
N GLY A 87 2.43 -6.34 -12.28
CA GLY A 87 1.78 -7.54 -11.74
C GLY A 87 0.34 -7.32 -11.25
N GLY A 88 -0.25 -6.15 -11.49
CA GLY A 88 -1.64 -5.85 -11.12
C GLY A 88 -1.83 -5.52 -9.65
N ILE A 89 -0.74 -5.21 -8.94
CA ILE A 89 -0.75 -4.97 -7.49
C ILE A 89 -1.31 -3.56 -7.23
N PRO A 90 -2.40 -3.42 -6.46
CA PRO A 90 -2.94 -2.12 -6.12
C PRO A 90 -2.03 -1.41 -5.11
N GLU A 91 -1.75 -0.13 -5.35
CA GLU A 91 -1.08 0.76 -4.43
C GLU A 91 -2.01 1.93 -4.06
N TRP A 92 -2.15 2.17 -2.77
CA TRP A 92 -2.79 3.36 -2.21
C TRP A 92 -1.76 4.22 -1.48
N THR A 93 -1.69 5.50 -1.81
CA THR A 93 -1.06 6.52 -0.96
C THR A 93 -2.18 7.27 -0.26
N VAL A 94 -2.17 7.26 1.07
CA VAL A 94 -3.21 7.87 1.90
C VAL A 94 -2.85 9.34 2.13
N SER A 95 -3.78 10.23 1.80
CA SER A 95 -3.65 11.67 2.08
C SER A 95 -3.58 11.94 3.58
N SER A 96 -2.98 13.07 3.95
CA SER A 96 -2.78 13.42 5.36
C SER A 96 -4.09 13.69 6.09
N PHE A 97 -4.19 13.16 7.32
CA PHE A 97 -5.28 13.50 8.26
C PHE A 97 -5.07 14.88 8.93
N SER A 98 -3.91 15.51 8.77
CA SER A 98 -3.57 16.73 9.52
C SER A 98 -4.01 18.00 8.81
N TRP A 99 -4.77 18.84 9.51
CA TRP A 99 -5.12 20.21 9.09
C TRP A 99 -3.91 21.12 8.83
N ARG A 100 -2.73 20.77 9.39
CA ARG A 100 -1.49 21.49 9.10
C ARG A 100 -1.03 21.29 7.65
N ASN A 101 -1.32 20.12 7.10
CA ASN A 101 -0.83 19.70 5.79
C ASN A 101 -1.86 19.97 4.69
N ARG A 102 -3.16 19.92 5.02
CA ARG A 102 -4.26 20.09 4.09
C ARG A 102 -5.50 20.69 4.74
N ASP A 103 -6.33 21.34 3.95
CA ASP A 103 -7.63 21.89 4.37
C ASP A 103 -8.80 20.88 4.24
N ASN A 104 -8.50 19.61 3.97
CA ASN A 104 -9.47 18.53 3.84
C ASN A 104 -8.90 17.21 4.42
N PRO A 105 -8.90 17.03 5.75
CA PRO A 105 -8.29 15.85 6.38
C PRO A 105 -8.98 14.56 5.94
N THR A 106 -8.18 13.54 5.64
CA THR A 106 -8.64 12.27 5.08
C THR A 106 -8.18 11.06 5.89
N PHE A 107 -8.96 9.98 5.83
CA PHE A 107 -8.54 8.65 6.29
C PHE A 107 -9.07 7.59 5.32
N LEU A 108 -8.37 6.45 5.23
CA LEU A 108 -8.77 5.31 4.41
C LEU A 108 -9.08 4.11 5.33
N MET A 109 -10.24 3.47 5.13
CA MET A 109 -10.61 2.25 5.83
C MET A 109 -10.55 1.06 4.87
N VAL A 110 -9.77 0.04 5.23
CA VAL A 110 -9.64 -1.18 4.43
C VAL A 110 -10.39 -2.31 5.12
N CYS A 111 -11.30 -2.95 4.39
CA CYS A 111 -11.98 -4.15 4.84
C CYS A 111 -11.41 -5.37 4.10
N THR A 112 -10.88 -6.33 4.83
CA THR A 112 -10.41 -7.59 4.25
C THR A 112 -11.44 -8.67 4.49
N ILE A 113 -12.04 -9.18 3.42
CA ILE A 113 -12.93 -10.33 3.50
C ILE A 113 -12.06 -11.59 3.33
N HIS A 114 -11.93 -12.37 4.40
CA HIS A 114 -11.42 -13.72 4.29
C HIS A 114 -12.57 -14.61 3.85
N HIS A 115 -12.65 -14.94 2.56
CA HIS A 115 -13.51 -16.03 2.11
C HIS A 115 -12.99 -17.34 2.71
N CYS A 116 -13.66 -17.83 3.75
CA CYS A 116 -13.53 -19.22 4.19
C CYS A 116 -14.34 -20.10 3.22
N LEU A 117 -13.86 -20.24 1.99
CA LEU A 117 -14.40 -21.19 1.01
C LEU A 117 -13.36 -22.26 0.78
N ASP A 118 -13.28 -23.21 1.71
CA ASP A 118 -12.62 -24.52 1.54
C ASP A 118 -13.10 -25.47 2.68
N LEU A 119 -14.42 -25.59 2.86
CA LEU A 119 -15.05 -26.55 3.80
C LEU A 119 -16.27 -27.25 3.20
N PHE A 120 -16.28 -27.53 1.89
CA PHE A 120 -17.14 -28.55 1.30
C PHE A 120 -16.47 -29.11 0.03
N HIS A 121 -15.66 -30.15 0.21
CA HIS A 121 -15.56 -31.30 -0.69
C HIS A 121 -15.04 -32.50 0.10
#